data_AF-A0A7I4YHU5-F1
#
_entry.id   AF-A0A7I4YHU5-F1
#
_cell.length_a   1.000
_cell.length_b   1.000
_cell.length_c   1.000
_cell.angle_alpha   90.00
_cell.angle_beta   90.00
_cell.angle_gamma   90.00
#
_symmetry.space_group_name_H-M   'P 1'
#
loop_
_entity.id
_entity.type
_entity.pdbx_description
1 polymer ?
#
loop_
_entity_poly.entity_id
_entity_poly.type
_entity_poly.pdbx_seq_one_letter_code
_entity_poly.pdbx_strand_id
1 'polypeptide(L)'
;MDYMKEDMYRLLAKLRPNAVSLVDSWDISDHELRSVLGRRDGHVYENLYKWAQESELNRTQVLPTFEKYLKPMMMEAHAQSKL
;
A
#
# COMPACT_ATOMS: atom_id res chain seq x y z
N MET A 1 37.60 4.00 9.92
CA MET A 1 36.19 3.53 9.85
C MET A 1 35.22 4.70 9.65
N ASP A 2 35.49 5.87 10.23
CA ASP A 2 34.59 7.03 10.08
C ASP A 2 34.62 7.67 8.69
N TYR A 3 35.80 7.73 8.04
CA TYR A 3 35.94 8.20 6.66
C TYR A 3 35.02 7.46 5.65
N MET A 4 34.87 6.14 5.77
CA MET A 4 33.98 5.39 4.87
C MET A 4 32.51 5.75 5.08
N LYS A 5 32.09 6.00 6.33
CA LYS A 5 30.71 6.41 6.64
C LYS A 5 30.44 7.82 6.13
N GLU A 6 31.40 8.74 6.34
CA GLU A 6 31.33 10.11 5.83
C GLU A 6 31.24 10.14 4.31
N ASP A 7 32.08 9.36 3.62
CA ASP A 7 32.07 9.31 2.18
C ASP A 7 30.79 8.66 1.63
N MET A 8 30.26 7.63 2.29
CA MET A 8 28.95 7.05 1.97
C MET A 8 27.84 8.12 2.04
N TYR A 9 27.77 8.90 3.12
CA TYR A 9 26.75 9.96 3.24
C TYR A 9 26.94 11.06 2.19
N ARG A 10 28.18 11.44 1.88
CA ARG A 10 28.49 12.38 0.80
C ARG A 10 28.00 11.87 -0.56
N LEU A 11 28.22 10.59 -0.85
CA LEU A 11 27.78 9.97 -2.11
C LEU A 11 26.26 9.84 -2.19
N LEU A 12 25.58 9.50 -1.08
CA LEU A 12 24.10 9.47 -1.02
C LEU A 12 23.50 10.86 -1.31
N ALA A 13 24.07 11.92 -0.73
CA ALA A 13 23.66 13.30 -1.00
C ALA A 13 23.89 13.67 -2.48
N LYS A 14 25.01 13.24 -3.07
CA LYS A 14 25.33 13.45 -4.49
C LYS A 14 24.40 12.69 -5.44
N LEU A 15 23.95 11.50 -5.04
CA LEU A 15 23.04 10.65 -5.82
C LEU A 15 21.59 11.15 -5.80
N ARG A 16 21.13 11.67 -4.65
CA ARG A 16 19.74 12.09 -4.37
C ARG A 16 19.05 12.90 -5.49
N PRO A 17 19.65 13.95 -6.10
CA PRO A 17 18.97 14.73 -7.14
C PRO A 17 18.71 13.94 -8.43
N ASN A 18 19.51 12.91 -8.71
CA ASN A 18 19.38 12.08 -9.92
C ASN A 18 18.67 10.75 -9.66
N ALA A 19 18.29 10.46 -8.41
CA ALA A 19 17.78 9.15 -8.02
C ALA A 19 16.55 8.71 -8.84
N VAL A 20 15.61 9.63 -9.09
CA VAL A 20 14.40 9.37 -9.90
C VAL A 20 14.79 9.13 -11.37
N SER A 21 15.60 10.01 -11.97
CA SER A 21 16.03 9.85 -13.37
C SER A 21 16.85 8.58 -13.61
N LEU A 22 17.63 8.14 -12.63
CA LEU A 22 18.39 6.89 -12.72
C LEU A 22 17.49 5.66 -12.72
N VAL A 23 16.37 5.67 -11.98
CA VAL A 23 15.39 4.57 -12.04
C VAL A 23 14.50 4.68 -13.28
N ASP A 24 14.15 5.88 -13.72
CA ASP A 24 13.38 6.13 -14.95
C ASP A 24 14.13 5.70 -16.21
N SER A 25 15.47 5.73 -16.19
CA SER A 25 16.33 5.35 -17.32
C SER A 25 16.19 3.87 -17.75
N TRP A 26 15.61 3.03 -16.90
CA TRP A 26 15.27 1.64 -17.25
C TRP A 26 14.02 1.53 -18.14
N ASP A 27 13.27 2.62 -18.29
CA ASP A 27 12.08 2.74 -19.15
C ASP A 27 11.02 1.64 -18.96
N ILE A 28 10.81 1.24 -17.70
CA ILE A 28 9.82 0.23 -17.33
C ILE A 28 8.41 0.83 -17.44
N SER A 29 7.54 0.20 -18.23
CA SER A 29 6.15 0.62 -18.39
C SER A 29 5.30 0.38 -17.12
N ASP A 30 4.21 1.13 -16.90
CA ASP A 30 3.34 0.87 -15.72
C ASP A 30 2.67 -0.51 -15.80
N HIS A 31 2.44 -1.00 -17.03
CA HIS A 31 1.91 -2.35 -17.28
C HIS A 31 2.88 -3.46 -16.83
N GLU A 32 4.18 -3.21 -16.97
CA GLU A 32 5.23 -4.11 -16.51
C GLU A 32 5.49 -3.97 -15.00
N LEU A 33 5.59 -2.73 -14.50
CA LEU A 33 5.90 -2.44 -13.09
C LEU A 33 4.79 -2.90 -12.13
N ARG A 34 3.51 -2.79 -12.55
CA ARG A 34 2.33 -3.23 -11.79
C ARG A 34 2.30 -2.75 -10.34
N SER A 35 2.76 -1.53 -10.10
CA SER A 35 2.80 -0.92 -8.77
C SER A 35 2.01 0.38 -8.75
N VAL A 36 1.01 0.45 -7.88
CA VAL A 36 0.20 1.67 -7.68
C VAL A 36 1.05 2.77 -7.00
N LEU A 37 1.96 2.39 -6.10
CA LEU A 37 2.89 3.32 -5.45
C LEU A 37 4.00 3.81 -6.39
N GLY A 38 4.39 2.98 -7.36
CA GLY A 38 5.48 3.25 -8.29
C GLY A 38 5.03 3.85 -9.64
N ARG A 39 3.80 4.34 -9.75
CA ARG A 39 3.29 4.90 -11.02
C ARG A 39 4.16 6.03 -11.55
N ARG A 40 4.43 6.02 -12.86
CA ARG A 40 5.24 7.03 -13.54
C ARG A 40 4.68 8.46 -13.42
N ASP A 41 3.37 8.61 -13.39
CA ASP A 41 2.70 9.91 -13.31
C ASP A 41 2.71 10.55 -11.91
N GLY A 42 3.16 9.83 -10.89
CA GLY A 42 3.18 10.31 -9.51
C GLY A 42 1.80 10.50 -8.88
N HIS A 43 0.70 10.13 -9.54
CA HIS A 43 -0.67 10.24 -9.02
C HIS A 43 -1.00 9.10 -8.04
N VAL A 44 -0.19 8.95 -6.99
CA VAL A 44 -0.26 7.81 -6.07
C VAL A 44 -1.55 7.79 -5.27
N TYR A 45 -1.90 8.87 -4.59
CA TYR A 45 -3.00 8.84 -3.60
C TYR A 45 -4.36 8.54 -4.22
N GLU A 46 -4.69 9.20 -5.33
CA GLU A 46 -5.96 8.98 -6.03
C GLU A 46 -6.07 7.53 -6.54
N ASN A 47 -5.00 7.01 -7.15
CA ASN A 47 -5.01 5.66 -7.69
C ASN A 47 -4.97 4.59 -6.58
N LEU A 48 -4.30 4.85 -5.47
CA LEU A 48 -4.29 3.95 -4.31
C LEU A 48 -5.67 3.86 -3.66
N TYR A 49 -6.39 4.99 -3.60
CA TYR A 49 -7.77 5.01 -3.12
C TYR A 49 -8.69 4.18 -4.03
N LYS A 50 -8.66 4.42 -5.36
CA LYS A 50 -9.44 3.63 -6.33
C LYS A 50 -9.11 2.13 -6.26
N TRP A 51 -7.81 1.80 -6.23
CA TRP A 51 -7.35 0.42 -6.12
C TRP A 51 -7.89 -0.28 -4.87
N ALA A 52 -7.89 0.41 -3.73
CA ALA A 52 -8.45 -0.13 -2.49
C ALA A 52 -9.98 -0.32 -2.60
N GLN A 53 -10.71 0.64 -3.18
CA GLN A 53 -12.15 0.54 -3.38
C GLN A 53 -12.54 -0.66 -4.28
N GLU A 54 -11.74 -0.95 -5.30
CA GLU A 54 -11.98 -2.04 -6.26
C GLU A 54 -11.56 -3.43 -5.75
N SER A 55 -10.95 -3.51 -4.57
CA SER A 55 -10.59 -4.78 -3.91
C SER A 55 -11.79 -5.71 -3.79
N GLU A 56 -11.57 -7.02 -3.97
CA GLU A 56 -12.63 -8.03 -3.96
C GLU A 56 -13.45 -8.03 -2.67
N LEU A 57 -12.82 -7.72 -1.53
CA LEU A 57 -13.47 -7.64 -0.23
C LEU A 57 -14.47 -6.49 -0.11
N ASN A 58 -14.33 -5.45 -0.94
CA ASN A 58 -15.19 -4.27 -0.93
C ASN A 58 -16.37 -4.39 -1.91
N ARG A 59 -16.54 -5.54 -2.58
CA ARG A 59 -17.69 -5.79 -3.48
C ARG A 59 -19.03 -5.78 -2.75
N THR A 60 -19.06 -6.09 -1.46
CA THR A 60 -20.26 -6.03 -0.62
C THR A 60 -19.99 -5.19 0.62
N GLN A 61 -20.96 -4.35 1.00
CA GLN A 61 -20.84 -3.51 2.19
C GLN A 61 -20.73 -4.34 3.48
N VAL A 62 -21.39 -5.50 3.50
CA VAL A 62 -21.32 -6.48 4.59
C VAL A 62 -20.85 -7.80 3.99
N LEU A 63 -19.82 -8.40 4.56
CA LEU A 63 -19.30 -9.67 4.10
C LEU A 63 -20.28 -10.82 4.44
N PRO A 64 -20.48 -11.81 3.57
CA PRO A 64 -21.30 -12.99 3.89
C PRO A 64 -20.85 -13.73 5.16
N THR A 65 -19.54 -13.73 5.42
CA THR A 65 -18.93 -14.30 6.63
C THR A 65 -19.42 -13.60 7.91
N PHE A 66 -19.72 -12.30 7.84
CA PHE A 66 -20.27 -11.56 8.98
C PHE A 66 -21.66 -12.08 9.35
N GLU A 67 -22.57 -12.16 8.38
CA GLU A 67 -23.93 -12.66 8.60
C GLU A 67 -23.94 -14.12 9.05
N LYS A 68 -23.05 -14.95 8.49
CA LYS A 68 -22.99 -16.38 8.80
C LYS A 68 -22.41 -16.70 10.19
N TYR A 69 -21.39 -15.95 10.64
CA TYR A 69 -20.61 -16.33 11.82
C TYR A 69 -20.52 -15.24 12.88
N LEU A 70 -20.15 -14.01 12.50
CA LEU A 70 -19.89 -12.94 13.48
C LEU A 70 -21.18 -12.43 14.11
N LYS A 71 -22.24 -12.24 13.32
CA LYS A 71 -23.51 -11.70 13.79
C LYS A 71 -24.21 -12.62 14.81
N PRO A 72 -24.38 -13.93 14.57
CA PRO A 72 -24.91 -14.84 15.59
C PRO A 72 -24.08 -14.84 16.88
N MET A 73 -22.74 -14.90 16.75
CA MET A 73 -21.82 -14.86 17.90
C MET A 73 -21.99 -13.59 18.74
N MET A 74 -22.12 -12.43 18.10
CA MET A 74 -22.34 -11.16 18.80
C MET A 74 -23.71 -11.11 19.49
N MET A 75 -24.76 -11.66 18.87
CA MET A 75 -26.09 -11.72 19.46
C MET A 75 -26.13 -12.64 20.68
N GLU A 76 -25.47 -13.80 20.62
CA GLU A 76 -25.33 -14.73 21.75
C GLU A 76 -24.57 -14.09 22.92
N ALA A 77 -23.42 -13.47 22.65
CA ALA A 77 -22.63 -12.79 23.68
C ALA A 77 -23.43 -11.67 24.37
N HIS A 78 -24.18 -10.88 23.60
CA HIS A 78 -25.03 -9.82 24.15
C HIS A 78 -26.21 -10.37 24.97
N ALA A 79 -26.78 -11.51 24.58
CA ALA A 79 -27.84 -12.16 25.36
C ALA A 79 -27.32 -12.68 26.71
N GLN A 80 -26.11 -13.27 26.73
CA GLN A 80 -25.47 -13.77 27.94
C GLN A 80 -25.04 -12.65 28.90
N SER A 81 -24.61 -11.49 28.37
CA SER A 81 -24.23 -10.33 29.19
C SER A 81 -25.41 -9.64 29.90
N LYS A 82 -26.66 -9.95 29.54
CA LYS A 82 -27.87 -9.39 30.15
C LYS A 82 -28.43 -10.25 31.30
N LEU A 83 -27.73 -11.34 31.66
CA LEU A 83 -27.95 -12.14 32.87
C LEU A 83 -27.00 -11.67 33.97
#